data_AF-A0A9W7LKF7-F1
#
_entry.id   AF-A0A9W7LKF7-F1
#
_cell.length_a   1.000
_cell.length_b   1.000
_cell.length_c   1.000
_cell.angle_alpha   90.00
_cell.angle_beta   90.00
_cell.angle_gamma   90.00
#
_symmetry.space_group_name_H-M   'P 1'
#
loop_
_entity.id
_entity.type
_entity.pdbx_description
1 polymer ?
#
loop_
_entity_poly.entity_id
_entity_poly.type
_entity_poly.pdbx_seq_one_letter_code
_entity_poly.pdbx_strand_id
1 'polypeptide(L)'
;MDRHLGFNCSARILLRSVLVEKQELCFSVVSLLWHKLIAAPETQLSAEGTSAQQGWRQVVDALCNVVSATPAKAATTIILQADRELQPWIAKNDDQGQKMWRINQRIVKLIVELMRNHDSVESLVIVASASDLLLRATDGMLVDGEACTLPQLELLEATARAVQPVLKWGKSGLAVADGLANLLKCRLPATTRCLSHPSAHVRALSTSVLRSILHISSIESNSKVEINGIHGPSYHYVNIGDTDWHADIEKCLTWEAHSQLARGMPAHFLYTSAKELGCNILI
;
A
#
# COMPACT_ATOMS: atom_id res chain seq x y z
N MET A 1 -28.40 13.88 -48.94
CA MET A 1 -26.96 14.18 -48.83
C MET A 1 -26.70 14.67 -47.42
N ASP A 2 -26.21 13.77 -46.55
CA ASP A 2 -25.84 14.06 -45.16
C ASP A 2 -24.55 14.88 -45.06
N ARG A 3 -24.61 16.00 -44.34
CA ARG A 3 -23.54 16.99 -44.17
C ARG A 3 -22.97 17.07 -42.73
N HIS A 4 -22.91 15.95 -42.00
CA HIS A 4 -22.45 15.97 -40.59
C HIS A 4 -21.21 15.12 -40.25
N LEU A 5 -20.55 14.46 -41.21
CA LEU A 5 -19.37 13.64 -40.92
C LEU A 5 -18.02 14.38 -40.85
N GLY A 6 -17.95 15.67 -41.19
CA GLY A 6 -16.69 16.42 -41.30
C GLY A 6 -16.17 17.10 -40.03
N PHE A 7 -17.03 17.36 -39.04
CA PHE A 7 -16.68 18.21 -37.89
C PHE A 7 -16.23 17.43 -36.63
N ASN A 8 -16.56 16.14 -36.55
CA ASN A 8 -16.32 15.34 -35.35
C ASN A 8 -14.89 14.74 -35.32
N CYS A 9 -14.35 14.40 -36.49
CA CYS A 9 -12.99 13.86 -36.60
C CYS A 9 -11.93 14.94 -36.31
N SER A 10 -12.15 16.16 -36.80
CA SER A 10 -11.30 17.34 -36.59
C SER A 10 -11.33 17.80 -35.14
N ALA A 11 -12.49 17.87 -34.48
CA ALA A 11 -12.57 18.19 -33.05
C ALA A 11 -11.88 17.13 -32.17
N ARG A 12 -12.02 15.84 -32.51
CA ARG A 12 -11.37 14.74 -31.77
C ARG A 12 -9.86 14.71 -31.97
N ILE A 13 -9.36 15.00 -33.17
CA ILE A 13 -7.93 15.13 -33.47
C ILE A 13 -7.33 16.36 -32.76
N LEU A 14 -8.06 17.49 -32.75
CA LEU A 14 -7.63 18.74 -32.12
C LEU A 14 -7.67 18.66 -30.59
N LEU A 15 -8.69 18.02 -30.01
CA LEU A 15 -8.69 17.65 -28.60
C LEU A 15 -7.54 16.69 -28.28
N ARG A 16 -7.29 15.67 -29.11
CA ARG A 16 -6.19 14.73 -28.87
C ARG A 16 -4.82 15.43 -28.98
N SER A 17 -4.62 16.37 -29.90
CA SER A 17 -3.37 17.14 -29.99
C SER A 17 -3.20 18.09 -28.80
N VAL A 18 -4.26 18.82 -28.41
CA VAL A 18 -4.25 19.71 -27.23
C VAL A 18 -4.06 18.93 -25.93
N LEU A 19 -4.65 17.74 -25.79
CA LEU A 19 -4.53 16.90 -24.60
C LEU A 19 -3.20 16.14 -24.55
N VAL A 20 -2.63 15.75 -25.69
CA VAL A 20 -1.27 15.18 -25.79
C VAL A 20 -0.22 16.23 -25.41
N GLU A 21 -0.44 17.49 -25.78
CA GLU A 21 0.40 18.62 -25.36
C GLU A 21 0.21 18.98 -23.89
N LYS A 22 -0.99 18.77 -23.32
CA LYS A 22 -1.29 19.05 -21.91
C LYS A 22 -1.07 17.85 -21.01
N GLN A 23 0.19 17.60 -20.68
CA GLN A 23 0.58 16.69 -19.59
C GLN A 23 -0.11 17.02 -18.25
N GLU A 24 -0.57 18.26 -18.07
CA GLU A 24 -1.40 18.76 -16.96
C GLU A 24 -2.79 18.11 -16.84
N LEU A 25 -3.29 17.49 -17.91
CA LEU A 25 -4.59 16.82 -17.89
C LEU A 25 -4.58 15.63 -16.93
N CYS A 26 -3.50 14.86 -16.88
CA CYS A 26 -3.38 13.75 -15.93
C CYS A 26 -3.45 14.27 -14.49
N PHE A 27 -2.70 15.34 -14.16
CA PHE A 27 -2.76 15.97 -12.84
C PHE A 27 -4.18 16.45 -12.49
N SER A 28 -4.87 17.09 -13.43
CA SER A 28 -6.24 17.60 -13.25
C SER A 28 -7.26 16.46 -13.10
N VAL A 29 -7.14 15.41 -13.91
CA VAL A 29 -7.99 14.21 -13.87
C VAL A 29 -7.81 13.45 -12.57
N VAL A 30 -6.56 13.24 -12.14
CA VAL A 30 -6.25 12.58 -10.88
C VAL A 30 -6.75 13.41 -9.70
N SER A 31 -6.58 14.74 -9.72
CA SER A 31 -7.12 15.62 -8.68
C SER A 31 -8.65 15.56 -8.60
N LEU A 32 -9.33 15.50 -9.75
CA LEU A 32 -10.77 15.35 -9.83
C LEU A 32 -11.24 13.98 -9.30
N LEU A 33 -10.59 12.90 -9.75
CA LEU A 33 -10.84 11.54 -9.27
C LEU A 33 -10.61 11.45 -7.76
N TRP A 34 -9.54 12.06 -7.26
CA TRP A 34 -9.23 12.13 -5.84
C TRP A 34 -10.37 12.80 -5.07
N HIS A 35 -10.82 13.98 -5.51
CA HIS A 35 -11.91 14.67 -4.83
C HIS A 35 -13.21 13.84 -4.81
N LYS A 36 -13.48 13.08 -5.88
CA LYS A 36 -14.68 12.24 -6.00
C LYS A 36 -14.59 10.90 -5.25
N LEU A 37 -13.43 10.27 -5.21
CA LEU A 37 -13.24 8.94 -4.64
C LEU A 37 -12.83 9.00 -3.17
N ILE A 38 -12.02 10.00 -2.80
CA ILE A 38 -11.42 10.12 -1.48
C ILE A 38 -12.24 11.07 -0.62
N ALA A 39 -12.41 12.32 -1.07
CA ALA A 39 -12.93 13.41 -0.24
C ALA A 39 -14.47 13.52 -0.20
N ALA A 40 -15.17 13.06 -1.24
CA ALA A 40 -16.62 13.15 -1.31
C ALA A 40 -17.32 12.16 -0.35
N PRO A 41 -18.47 12.54 0.25
CA PRO A 41 -19.31 11.61 0.99
C PRO A 41 -19.82 10.50 0.05
N GLU A 42 -20.12 9.32 0.61
CA GLU A 42 -20.71 8.23 -0.17
C GLU A 42 -22.05 8.66 -0.73
N THR A 43 -22.11 8.88 -2.04
CA THR A 43 -23.38 9.04 -2.74
C THR A 43 -24.15 7.73 -2.60
N GLN A 44 -25.28 7.78 -1.89
CA GLN A 44 -26.26 6.70 -1.95
C GLN A 44 -26.68 6.55 -3.40
N LEU A 45 -26.38 5.39 -3.98
CA LEU A 45 -26.90 5.01 -5.28
C LEU A 45 -28.42 4.84 -5.13
N SER A 46 -29.20 5.87 -5.46
CA SER A 46 -30.65 5.69 -5.58
C SER A 46 -30.92 4.72 -6.73
N ALA A 47 -31.88 3.81 -6.52
CA ALA A 47 -32.17 2.71 -7.42
C ALA A 47 -32.75 3.12 -8.80
N GLU A 48 -32.86 4.42 -9.09
CA GLU A 48 -33.56 4.95 -10.26
C GLU A 48 -32.62 5.86 -11.05
N GLY A 49 -32.00 5.31 -12.10
CA GLY A 49 -31.23 6.11 -13.05
C GLY A 49 -30.28 5.32 -13.95
N THR A 50 -30.81 4.39 -14.75
CA THR A 50 -30.01 3.50 -15.61
C THR A 50 -29.14 4.23 -16.65
N SER A 51 -29.56 5.39 -17.17
CA SER A 51 -28.79 6.16 -18.17
C SER A 51 -27.73 7.08 -17.55
N ALA A 52 -28.04 7.80 -16.47
CA ALA A 52 -27.10 8.67 -15.78
C ALA A 52 -25.98 7.88 -15.09
N GLN A 53 -26.31 6.71 -14.52
CA GLN A 53 -25.33 5.82 -13.92
C GLN A 53 -24.41 5.18 -14.98
N GLN A 54 -24.93 4.83 -16.16
CA GLN A 54 -24.12 4.39 -17.29
C GLN A 54 -23.22 5.51 -17.83
N GLY A 55 -23.75 6.74 -17.95
CA GLY A 55 -22.95 7.91 -18.32
C GLY A 55 -21.83 8.19 -17.33
N TRP A 56 -22.09 8.07 -16.03
CA TRP A 56 -21.07 8.19 -15.00
C TRP A 56 -20.01 7.09 -15.08
N ARG A 57 -20.40 5.83 -15.31
CA ARG A 57 -19.44 4.74 -15.53
C ARG A 57 -18.53 5.01 -16.72
N GLN A 58 -19.07 5.49 -17.84
CA GLN A 58 -18.26 5.86 -19.01
C GLN A 58 -17.27 7.00 -18.71
N VAL A 59 -17.67 7.97 -17.88
CA VAL A 59 -16.77 9.03 -17.42
C VAL A 59 -15.65 8.43 -16.56
N VAL A 60 -15.99 7.56 -15.60
CA VAL A 60 -14.99 6.87 -14.76
C VAL A 60 -14.03 6.05 -15.61
N ASP A 61 -14.53 5.26 -16.56
CA ASP A 61 -13.71 4.46 -17.48
C ASP A 61 -12.77 5.35 -18.30
N ALA A 62 -13.26 6.48 -18.82
CA ALA A 62 -12.43 7.43 -19.55
C ALA A 62 -11.33 8.04 -18.68
N LEU A 63 -11.63 8.39 -17.42
CA LEU A 63 -10.64 8.93 -16.48
C LEU A 63 -9.61 7.85 -16.10
N CYS A 64 -10.05 6.60 -15.87
CA CYS A 64 -9.16 5.45 -15.65
C CYS A 64 -8.23 5.21 -16.84
N ASN A 65 -8.74 5.31 -18.08
CA ASN A 65 -7.91 5.19 -19.28
C ASN A 65 -6.82 6.27 -19.37
N VAL A 66 -7.11 7.50 -18.93
CA VAL A 66 -6.11 8.59 -18.86
C VAL A 66 -5.03 8.28 -17.82
N VAL A 67 -5.43 7.78 -16.65
CA VAL A 67 -4.52 7.34 -15.58
C VAL A 67 -3.63 6.19 -16.06
N SER A 68 -4.23 5.16 -16.68
CA SER A 68 -3.51 4.01 -17.23
C SER A 68 -2.57 4.37 -18.37
N ALA A 69 -2.84 5.43 -19.14
CA ALA A 69 -1.94 5.89 -20.19
C ALA A 69 -0.68 6.60 -19.65
N THR A 70 -0.70 7.08 -18.41
CA THR A 70 0.43 7.81 -17.79
C THR A 70 0.66 7.39 -16.33
N PRO A 71 0.96 6.10 -16.08
CA PRO A 71 0.92 5.50 -14.75
C PRO A 71 1.89 6.19 -13.78
N ALA A 72 3.11 6.52 -14.21
CA ALA A 72 4.08 7.24 -13.38
C ALA A 72 3.58 8.62 -12.94
N LYS A 73 2.97 9.41 -13.84
CA LYS A 73 2.45 10.74 -13.49
C LYS A 73 1.25 10.64 -12.56
N ALA A 74 0.40 9.65 -12.78
CA ALA A 74 -0.72 9.38 -11.90
C ALA A 74 -0.24 8.99 -10.50
N ALA A 75 0.73 8.07 -10.40
CA ALA A 75 1.36 7.69 -9.15
C ALA A 75 1.96 8.91 -8.43
N THR A 76 2.75 9.75 -9.11
CA THR A 76 3.30 10.99 -8.54
C THR A 76 2.19 11.89 -7.98
N THR A 77 1.13 12.10 -8.74
CA THR A 77 0.03 12.98 -8.30
C THR A 77 -0.71 12.40 -7.10
N ILE A 78 -1.00 11.10 -7.12
CA ILE A 78 -1.66 10.38 -6.03
C ILE A 78 -0.81 10.45 -4.77
N ILE A 79 0.49 10.18 -4.86
CA ILE A 79 1.41 10.22 -3.72
C ILE A 79 1.53 11.64 -3.15
N LEU A 80 1.65 12.66 -4.00
CA LEU A 80 1.68 14.06 -3.54
C LEU A 80 0.39 14.48 -2.84
N GLN A 81 -0.76 13.98 -3.30
CA GLN A 81 -2.05 14.30 -2.68
C GLN A 81 -2.24 13.53 -1.37
N ALA A 82 -1.88 12.24 -1.35
CA ALA A 82 -1.88 11.41 -0.16
C ALA A 82 -0.99 12.00 0.95
N ASP A 83 0.20 12.48 0.58
CA ASP A 83 1.14 13.09 1.51
C ASP A 83 0.53 14.28 2.25
N ARG A 84 -0.24 15.11 1.53
CA ARG A 84 -0.92 16.31 2.04
C ARG A 84 -2.18 16.00 2.86
N GLU A 85 -2.97 15.03 2.43
CA GLU A 85 -4.29 14.78 3.01
C GLU A 85 -4.31 13.72 4.10
N LEU A 86 -3.37 12.77 4.11
CA LEU A 86 -3.30 11.73 5.14
C LEU A 86 -3.09 12.38 6.51
N GLN A 87 -4.04 12.16 7.40
CA GLN A 87 -4.01 12.66 8.78
C GLN A 87 -3.47 11.59 9.74
N PRO A 88 -3.03 11.96 10.96
CA PRO A 88 -2.71 10.98 12.00
C PRO A 88 -3.92 10.08 12.28
N TRP A 89 -3.68 8.78 12.48
CA TRP A 89 -4.75 7.82 12.78
C TRP A 89 -5.43 8.08 14.13
N ILE A 90 -4.72 8.69 15.07
CA ILE A 90 -5.24 8.99 16.40
C ILE A 90 -6.18 10.20 16.34
N ALA A 91 -7.47 9.98 16.62
CA ALA A 91 -8.47 11.05 16.75
C ALA A 91 -9.49 10.78 17.86
N LYS A 92 -10.29 11.80 18.17
CA LYS A 92 -11.44 11.65 19.07
C LYS A 92 -12.53 10.82 18.39
N ASN A 93 -13.29 10.08 19.19
CA ASN A 93 -14.47 9.32 18.74
C ASN A 93 -15.67 10.25 18.48
N ASP A 94 -15.51 11.22 17.57
CA ASP A 94 -16.55 12.12 17.10
C ASP A 94 -16.73 12.00 15.58
N ASP A 95 -17.75 12.68 15.03
CA ASP A 95 -18.06 12.63 13.59
C ASP A 95 -16.88 13.10 12.72
N GLN A 96 -16.07 14.02 13.25
CA GLN A 96 -14.90 14.54 12.57
C GLN A 96 -13.77 13.48 12.52
N GLY A 97 -13.54 12.78 13.64
CA GLY A 97 -12.64 11.63 13.72
C GLY A 97 -13.06 10.50 12.77
N GLN A 98 -14.35 10.16 12.74
CA GLN A 98 -14.87 9.16 11.81
C GLN A 98 -14.70 9.56 10.34
N LYS A 99 -14.92 10.85 10.01
CA LYS A 99 -14.70 11.35 8.65
C LYS A 99 -13.22 11.28 8.27
N MET A 100 -12.34 11.63 9.20
CA MET A 100 -10.89 11.53 9.01
C MET A 100 -10.47 10.07 8.77
N TRP A 101 -10.92 9.12 9.59
CA TRP A 101 -10.61 7.70 9.41
C TRP A 101 -11.09 7.18 8.05
N ARG A 102 -12.28 7.56 7.62
CA ARG A 102 -12.79 7.20 6.28
C ARG A 102 -11.89 7.71 5.16
N ILE A 103 -11.41 8.95 5.25
CA ILE A 103 -10.47 9.53 4.28
C ILE A 103 -9.16 8.74 4.30
N ASN A 104 -8.54 8.54 5.47
CA ASN A 104 -7.31 7.79 5.61
C ASN A 104 -7.42 6.37 5.03
N GLN A 105 -8.50 5.64 5.36
CA GLN A 105 -8.74 4.29 4.83
C GLN A 105 -8.77 4.28 3.30
N ARG A 106 -9.41 5.27 2.66
CA ARG A 106 -9.46 5.38 1.20
C ARG A 106 -8.11 5.73 0.59
N ILE A 107 -7.35 6.64 1.21
CA ILE A 107 -5.99 6.98 0.80
C ILE A 107 -5.10 5.73 0.83
N VAL A 108 -5.11 5.00 1.96
CA VAL A 108 -4.28 3.81 2.13
C VAL A 108 -4.66 2.73 1.12
N LYS A 109 -5.95 2.48 0.90
CA LYS A 109 -6.39 1.54 -0.15
C LYS A 109 -5.92 1.93 -1.54
N LEU A 110 -5.91 3.23 -1.87
CA LEU A 110 -5.38 3.67 -3.16
C LEU A 110 -3.86 3.44 -3.28
N ILE A 111 -3.10 3.70 -2.20
CA ILE A 111 -1.66 3.40 -2.15
C ILE A 111 -1.41 1.89 -2.30
N VAL A 112 -2.23 1.04 -1.66
CA VAL A 112 -2.17 -0.43 -1.79
C VAL A 112 -2.30 -0.85 -3.25
N GLU A 113 -3.29 -0.31 -3.97
CA GLU A 113 -3.51 -0.66 -5.38
C GLU A 113 -2.37 -0.17 -6.27
N LEU A 114 -1.78 0.99 -5.98
CA LEU A 114 -0.56 1.44 -6.67
C LEU A 114 0.63 0.51 -6.39
N MET A 115 0.81 0.06 -5.14
CA MET A 115 1.89 -0.84 -4.75
C MET A 115 1.76 -2.23 -5.43
N ARG A 116 0.53 -2.72 -5.59
CA ARG A 116 0.20 -3.98 -6.29
C ARG A 116 0.36 -3.89 -7.81
N ASN A 117 0.30 -2.68 -8.37
CA ASN A 117 0.47 -2.49 -9.80
C ASN A 117 1.95 -2.59 -10.21
N HIS A 118 2.37 -3.80 -10.54
CA HIS A 118 3.74 -4.09 -10.98
C HIS A 118 3.96 -3.87 -12.48
N ASP A 119 2.95 -3.42 -13.24
CA ASP A 119 3.05 -3.22 -14.69
C ASP A 119 3.89 -1.99 -15.05
N SER A 120 4.07 -1.05 -14.12
CA SER A 120 4.98 0.10 -14.26
C SER A 120 5.97 0.13 -13.11
N VAL A 121 7.23 -0.15 -13.46
CA VAL A 121 8.40 -0.03 -12.56
C VAL A 121 8.48 1.37 -11.96
N GLU A 122 8.26 2.41 -12.77
CA GLU A 122 8.33 3.81 -12.33
C GLU A 122 7.28 4.13 -11.27
N SER A 123 6.03 3.66 -11.44
CA SER A 123 4.99 3.85 -10.43
C SER A 123 5.37 3.21 -9.10
N LEU A 124 5.90 1.99 -9.13
CA LEU A 124 6.33 1.31 -7.91
C LEU A 124 7.51 2.03 -7.25
N VAL A 125 8.48 2.50 -8.02
CA VAL A 125 9.59 3.33 -7.50
C VAL A 125 9.06 4.60 -6.82
N ILE A 126 8.09 5.30 -7.43
CA ILE A 126 7.49 6.51 -6.87
C ILE A 126 6.84 6.22 -5.51
N VAL A 127 6.03 5.16 -5.43
CA VAL A 127 5.36 4.78 -4.17
C VAL A 127 6.37 4.38 -3.11
N ALA A 128 7.32 3.51 -3.46
CA ALA A 128 8.35 3.01 -2.54
C ALA A 128 9.30 4.11 -2.03
N SER A 129 9.53 5.15 -2.84
CA SER A 129 10.35 6.31 -2.46
C SER A 129 9.66 7.21 -1.43
N ALA A 130 8.34 7.12 -1.27
CA ALA A 130 7.55 7.90 -0.32
C ALA A 130 7.56 7.27 1.09
N SER A 131 8.76 6.96 1.61
CA SER A 131 8.94 6.22 2.87
C SER A 131 8.24 6.84 4.08
N ASP A 132 8.31 8.17 4.23
CA ASP A 132 7.61 8.89 5.31
C ASP A 132 6.09 8.70 5.23
N LEU A 133 5.51 8.88 4.04
CA LEU A 133 4.08 8.65 3.82
C LEU A 133 3.68 7.20 4.15
N LEU A 134 4.48 6.21 3.72
CA LEU A 134 4.19 4.80 4.01
C LEU A 134 4.28 4.48 5.51
N LEU A 135 5.23 5.11 6.23
CA LEU A 135 5.31 5.03 7.68
C LEU A 135 4.06 5.62 8.32
N ARG A 136 3.67 6.85 7.97
CA ARG A 136 2.46 7.51 8.50
C ARG A 136 1.19 6.73 8.16
N ALA A 137 1.11 6.16 6.96
CA ALA A 137 -0.02 5.35 6.51
C ALA A 137 -0.21 4.10 7.38
N THR A 138 0.85 3.61 8.02
CA THR A 138 0.86 2.43 8.90
C THR A 138 1.05 2.77 10.38
N ASP A 139 1.00 4.04 10.77
CA ASP A 139 1.07 4.45 12.18
C ASP A 139 -0.21 4.11 12.95
N GLY A 140 -0.09 3.90 14.26
CA GLY A 140 -1.27 3.67 15.10
C GLY A 140 -1.99 2.33 14.84
N MET A 141 -1.32 1.34 14.23
CA MET A 141 -1.84 -0.03 14.16
C MET A 141 -2.33 -0.48 15.54
N LEU A 142 -3.54 -1.06 15.57
CA LEU A 142 -4.26 -1.52 16.77
C LEU A 142 -4.84 -0.43 17.69
N VAL A 143 -4.70 0.87 17.37
CA VAL A 143 -5.22 1.96 18.22
C VAL A 143 -6.72 2.18 18.03
N ASP A 144 -7.20 2.27 16.78
CA ASP A 144 -8.58 2.70 16.46
C ASP A 144 -9.48 1.56 15.95
N GLY A 145 -9.12 0.31 16.26
CA GLY A 145 -9.91 -0.89 15.96
C GLY A 145 -9.72 -1.49 14.56
N GLU A 146 -10.59 -2.44 14.20
CA GLU A 146 -10.45 -3.27 12.99
C GLU A 146 -10.49 -2.46 11.69
N ALA A 147 -11.40 -1.50 11.57
CA ALA A 147 -11.60 -0.72 10.34
C ALA A 147 -10.35 0.11 9.94
N CYS A 148 -9.54 0.52 10.93
CA CYS A 148 -8.28 1.22 10.70
C CYS A 148 -7.11 0.24 10.53
N THR A 149 -7.12 -0.88 11.27
CA THR A 149 -6.04 -1.88 11.23
C THR A 149 -5.98 -2.63 9.90
N LEU A 150 -7.13 -2.92 9.27
CA LEU A 150 -7.16 -3.72 8.04
C LEU A 150 -6.45 -3.03 6.85
N PRO A 151 -6.76 -1.78 6.49
CA PRO A 151 -6.05 -1.11 5.37
C PRO A 151 -4.54 -1.00 5.60
N GLN A 152 -4.12 -0.83 6.85
CA GLN A 152 -2.69 -0.78 7.21
C GLN A 152 -2.00 -2.13 6.97
N LEU A 153 -2.65 -3.22 7.35
CA LEU A 153 -2.16 -4.57 7.06
C LEU A 153 -2.18 -4.90 5.55
N GLU A 154 -3.19 -4.43 4.81
CA GLU A 154 -3.23 -4.57 3.34
C GLU A 154 -2.03 -3.88 2.69
N LEU A 155 -1.64 -2.69 3.19
CA LEU A 155 -0.46 -1.96 2.72
C LEU A 155 0.83 -2.70 3.04
N LEU A 156 0.96 -3.27 4.23
CA LEU A 156 2.12 -4.08 4.60
C LEU A 156 2.20 -5.37 3.77
N GLU A 157 1.06 -5.98 3.44
CA GLU A 157 1.05 -7.16 2.58
C GLU A 157 1.49 -6.80 1.16
N ALA A 158 0.94 -5.73 0.59
CA ALA A 158 1.34 -5.25 -0.73
C ALA A 158 2.83 -4.88 -0.77
N THR A 159 3.33 -4.25 0.30
CA THR A 159 4.75 -3.93 0.47
C THR A 159 5.61 -5.19 0.46
N ALA A 160 5.28 -6.19 1.28
CA ALA A 160 6.03 -7.45 1.36
C ALA A 160 6.06 -8.18 0.01
N ARG A 161 4.94 -8.18 -0.71
CA ARG A 161 4.86 -8.78 -2.05
C ARG A 161 5.63 -8.00 -3.11
N ALA A 162 5.73 -6.67 -2.98
CA ALA A 162 6.45 -5.81 -3.91
C ALA A 162 7.98 -5.95 -3.83
N VAL A 163 8.54 -6.38 -2.69
CA VAL A 163 9.99 -6.59 -2.52
C VAL A 163 10.54 -7.55 -3.58
N GLN A 164 9.85 -8.66 -3.85
CA GLN A 164 10.36 -9.67 -4.79
C GLN A 164 10.47 -9.18 -6.25
N PRO A 165 9.42 -8.56 -6.85
CA PRO A 165 9.54 -7.92 -8.16
C PRO A 165 10.68 -6.89 -8.23
N VAL A 166 10.87 -6.10 -7.17
CA VAL A 166 11.91 -5.07 -7.11
C VAL A 166 13.32 -5.68 -7.10
N LEU A 167 13.53 -6.75 -6.34
CA LEU A 167 14.82 -7.46 -6.31
C LEU A 167 15.21 -8.00 -7.70
N LYS A 168 14.24 -8.35 -8.55
CA LYS A 168 14.51 -8.78 -9.93
C LYS A 168 15.05 -7.66 -10.84
N TRP A 169 14.98 -6.40 -10.43
CA TRP A 169 15.61 -5.28 -11.14
C TRP A 169 17.13 -5.25 -10.97
N GLY A 170 17.69 -6.09 -10.09
CA GLY A 170 19.12 -6.14 -9.81
C GLY A 170 19.58 -4.93 -9.00
N LYS A 171 20.78 -4.41 -9.29
CA LYS A 171 21.43 -3.34 -8.50
C LYS A 171 20.60 -2.06 -8.40
N SER A 172 19.82 -1.73 -9.44
CA SER A 172 18.95 -0.54 -9.43
C SER A 172 17.73 -0.68 -8.52
N GLY A 173 17.29 -1.91 -8.23
CA GLY A 173 16.18 -2.17 -7.33
C GLY A 173 16.56 -2.27 -5.87
N LEU A 174 17.85 -2.46 -5.54
CA LEU A 174 18.28 -2.75 -4.17
C LEU A 174 17.86 -1.67 -3.18
N ALA A 175 18.13 -0.40 -3.47
CA ALA A 175 17.74 0.71 -2.58
C ALA A 175 16.21 0.82 -2.39
N VAL A 176 15.44 0.48 -3.42
CA VAL A 176 13.98 0.47 -3.37
C VAL A 176 13.50 -0.68 -2.50
N ALA A 177 14.07 -1.88 -2.70
CA ALA A 177 13.78 -3.05 -1.88
C ALA A 177 14.11 -2.75 -0.42
N ASP A 178 15.30 -2.22 -0.12
CA ASP A 178 15.74 -1.86 1.23
C ASP A 178 14.74 -0.91 1.89
N GLY A 179 14.26 0.12 1.17
CA GLY A 179 13.23 1.03 1.68
C GLY A 179 11.94 0.31 2.08
N LEU A 180 11.44 -0.60 1.24
CA LEU A 180 10.25 -1.40 1.52
C LEU A 180 10.47 -2.36 2.69
N ALA A 181 11.62 -3.01 2.76
CA ALA A 181 12.01 -3.90 3.84
C ALA A 181 12.15 -3.17 5.18
N ASN A 182 12.69 -1.96 5.18
CA ASN A 182 12.77 -1.11 6.38
C ASN A 182 11.36 -0.83 6.94
N LEU A 183 10.37 -0.54 6.08
CA LEU A 183 8.98 -0.37 6.52
C LEU A 183 8.45 -1.64 7.20
N LEU A 184 8.63 -2.81 6.56
CA LEU A 184 8.19 -4.10 7.10
C LEU A 184 8.84 -4.40 8.45
N LYS A 185 10.14 -4.11 8.57
CA LYS A 185 10.92 -4.29 9.79
C LYS A 185 10.40 -3.41 10.92
N CYS A 186 10.14 -2.13 10.63
CA CYS A 186 9.57 -1.18 11.59
C CYS A 186 8.17 -1.60 12.08
N ARG A 187 7.38 -2.26 11.23
CA ARG A 187 6.01 -2.70 11.56
C ARG A 187 5.91 -4.15 11.99
N LEU A 188 7.02 -4.87 12.07
CA LEU A 188 7.04 -6.27 12.44
C LEU A 188 6.40 -6.53 13.82
N PRO A 189 6.76 -5.82 14.92
CA PRO A 189 6.15 -6.08 16.23
C PRO A 189 4.64 -5.81 16.25
N ALA A 190 4.19 -4.73 15.59
CA ALA A 190 2.77 -4.39 15.51
C ALA A 190 1.99 -5.43 14.68
N THR A 191 2.57 -5.92 13.59
CA THR A 191 2.00 -6.98 12.75
C THR A 191 1.90 -8.29 13.52
N THR A 192 2.94 -8.67 14.28
CA THR A 192 2.90 -9.85 15.14
C THR A 192 1.82 -9.74 16.21
N ARG A 193 1.67 -8.57 16.84
CA ARG A 193 0.61 -8.32 17.82
C ARG A 193 -0.81 -8.45 17.24
N CYS A 194 -0.98 -8.19 15.94
CA CYS A 194 -2.25 -8.41 15.25
C CYS A 194 -2.69 -9.89 15.22
N LEU A 195 -1.77 -10.85 15.43
CA LEU A 195 -2.12 -12.27 15.55
C LEU A 195 -2.95 -12.58 16.80
N SER A 196 -2.87 -11.72 17.82
CA SER A 196 -3.68 -11.84 19.04
C SER A 196 -4.96 -11.00 19.00
N HIS A 197 -5.27 -10.36 17.86
CA HIS A 197 -6.45 -9.51 17.72
C HIS A 197 -7.75 -10.34 17.73
N PRO A 198 -8.87 -9.85 18.30
CA PRO A 198 -10.14 -10.57 18.35
C PRO A 198 -10.76 -10.86 16.98
N SER A 199 -10.60 -9.96 16.00
CA SER A 199 -11.05 -10.21 14.62
C SER A 199 -10.20 -11.27 13.93
N ALA A 200 -10.87 -12.29 13.39
CA ALA A 200 -10.25 -13.33 12.58
C ALA A 200 -9.65 -12.78 11.28
N HIS A 201 -10.24 -11.72 10.70
CA HIS A 201 -9.74 -11.11 9.48
C HIS A 201 -8.36 -10.48 9.70
N VAL A 202 -8.22 -9.71 10.79
CA VAL A 202 -6.95 -9.10 11.19
C VAL A 202 -5.87 -10.15 11.41
N ARG A 203 -6.21 -11.28 12.07
CA ARG A 203 -5.28 -12.41 12.28
C ARG A 203 -4.87 -13.08 10.97
N ALA A 204 -5.81 -13.34 10.08
CA ALA A 204 -5.53 -13.98 8.80
C ALA A 204 -4.61 -13.11 7.93
N LEU A 205 -4.90 -11.81 7.83
CA LEU A 205 -4.12 -10.89 7.04
C LEU A 205 -2.73 -10.65 7.63
N SER A 206 -2.60 -10.49 8.95
CA SER A 206 -1.28 -10.40 9.60
C SER A 206 -0.44 -11.68 9.40
N THR A 207 -1.05 -12.87 9.47
CA THR A 207 -0.36 -14.12 9.11
C THR A 207 0.11 -14.10 7.64
N SER A 208 -0.70 -13.56 6.71
CA SER A 208 -0.32 -13.40 5.31
C SER A 208 0.86 -12.45 5.11
N VAL A 209 0.89 -11.32 5.84
CA VAL A 209 2.01 -10.37 5.84
C VAL A 209 3.30 -11.08 6.30
N LEU A 210 3.26 -11.74 7.46
CA LEU A 210 4.43 -12.42 8.02
C LEU A 210 4.95 -13.54 7.11
N ARG A 211 4.04 -14.31 6.48
CA ARG A 211 4.40 -15.31 5.48
C ARG A 211 5.08 -14.67 4.27
N SER A 212 4.55 -13.55 3.78
CA SER A 212 5.13 -12.82 2.65
C SER A 212 6.52 -12.28 3.00
N ILE A 213 6.75 -11.85 4.24
CA ILE A 213 8.06 -11.44 4.75
C ILE A 213 9.05 -12.62 4.76
N LEU A 214 8.64 -13.79 5.25
CA LEU A 214 9.50 -15.00 5.23
C LEU A 214 9.93 -15.40 3.81
N HIS A 215 9.07 -15.16 2.82
CA HIS A 215 9.40 -15.40 1.41
C HIS A 215 10.45 -14.43 0.85
N ILE A 216 10.77 -13.33 1.52
CA ILE A 216 11.87 -12.43 1.13
C ILE A 216 13.22 -13.12 1.34
N SER A 217 13.46 -13.66 2.54
CA SER A 217 14.73 -14.37 2.89
C SER A 217 15.04 -15.58 2.00
N SER A 218 14.00 -16.32 1.59
CA SER A 218 14.19 -17.56 0.81
C SER A 218 14.78 -17.32 -0.59
N ILE A 219 14.72 -16.10 -1.11
CA ILE A 219 15.22 -15.78 -2.45
C ILE A 219 16.67 -15.29 -2.39
N GLU A 220 17.02 -14.50 -1.37
CA GLU A 220 18.39 -14.00 -1.20
C GLU A 220 19.41 -15.12 -0.99
N SER A 221 19.01 -16.23 -0.35
CA SER A 221 19.85 -17.42 -0.23
C SER A 221 20.22 -18.04 -1.59
N ASN A 222 19.39 -17.83 -2.62
CA ASN A 222 19.61 -18.33 -3.98
C ASN A 222 20.28 -17.30 -4.90
N SER A 223 20.27 -16.02 -4.52
CA SER A 223 20.82 -14.92 -5.32
C SER A 223 21.99 -14.23 -4.63
N LYS A 224 22.93 -15.00 -4.06
CA LYS A 224 24.22 -14.46 -3.56
C LYS A 224 24.96 -13.75 -4.70
N VAL A 225 24.63 -12.48 -4.91
CA VAL A 225 25.40 -11.54 -5.70
C VAL A 225 26.52 -11.08 -4.78
N GLU A 226 27.75 -11.50 -5.07
CA GLU A 226 28.94 -11.00 -4.39
C GLU A 226 29.00 -9.47 -4.54
N ILE A 227 28.72 -8.73 -3.46
CA ILE A 227 28.93 -7.27 -3.41
C ILE A 227 30.32 -7.02 -2.84
N ASN A 228 31.31 -6.89 -3.73
CA ASN A 228 32.63 -6.35 -3.41
C ASN A 228 32.64 -4.82 -3.53
N GLY A 229 32.94 -4.10 -2.43
CA GLY A 229 33.33 -2.67 -2.36
C GLY A 229 32.17 -1.67 -2.59
N ILE A 230 32.01 -0.55 -1.87
CA ILE A 230 32.94 0.42 -1.28
C ILE A 230 32.25 1.05 -0.06
N HIS A 231 32.97 1.21 1.06
CA HIS A 231 32.45 1.81 2.30
C HIS A 231 32.17 3.32 2.14
N GLY A 232 30.89 3.69 2.25
CA GLY A 232 30.43 5.06 2.52
C GLY A 232 29.82 5.17 3.92
N PRO A 233 29.61 6.39 4.46
CA PRO A 233 29.33 6.59 5.88
C PRO A 233 28.02 5.93 6.32
N SER A 234 28.12 5.23 7.45
CA SER A 234 27.07 4.50 8.16
C SER A 234 25.91 5.41 8.54
N TYR A 235 24.87 5.43 7.72
CA TYR A 235 23.50 5.52 8.22
C TYR A 235 23.00 4.09 8.35
N HIS A 236 22.59 3.69 9.55
CA HIS A 236 22.03 2.36 9.85
C HIS A 236 20.70 2.15 9.10
N TYR A 237 20.79 1.87 7.80
CA TYR A 237 19.70 1.30 7.02
C TYR A 237 19.81 -0.22 7.09
N VAL A 238 18.68 -0.90 7.29
CA VAL A 238 18.62 -2.36 7.22
C VAL A 238 18.97 -2.76 5.80
N ASN A 239 20.08 -3.48 5.66
CA ASN A 239 20.47 -4.15 4.42
C ASN A 239 19.65 -5.44 4.34
N ILE A 240 18.81 -5.61 3.31
CA ILE A 240 17.97 -6.82 3.21
C ILE A 240 18.83 -8.09 3.29
N GLY A 241 20.01 -8.07 2.66
CA GLY A 241 20.93 -9.21 2.61
C GLY A 241 21.50 -9.66 3.97
N ASP A 242 21.36 -8.87 5.03
CA ASP A 242 21.80 -9.22 6.40
C ASP A 242 20.64 -9.50 7.35
N THR A 243 19.39 -9.43 6.89
CA THR A 243 18.20 -9.54 7.74
C THR A 243 17.71 -10.97 7.86
N ASP A 244 17.88 -11.56 9.04
CA ASP A 244 17.26 -12.84 9.39
C ASP A 244 15.80 -12.65 9.79
N TRP A 245 14.94 -12.53 8.77
CA TRP A 245 13.50 -12.36 8.96
C TRP A 245 12.87 -13.49 9.79
N HIS A 246 13.41 -14.71 9.70
CA HIS A 246 12.89 -15.84 10.46
C HIS A 246 13.16 -15.66 11.95
N ALA A 247 14.41 -15.40 12.33
CA ALA A 247 14.78 -15.13 13.72
C ALA A 247 14.06 -13.88 14.30
N ASP A 248 13.89 -12.85 13.49
CA ASP A 248 13.18 -11.63 13.89
C ASP A 248 11.70 -11.86 14.17
N ILE A 249 11.05 -12.68 13.33
CA ILE A 249 9.65 -13.09 13.52
C ILE A 249 9.53 -13.95 14.78
N GLU A 250 10.40 -14.94 14.98
CA GLU A 250 10.41 -15.78 16.19
C GLU A 250 10.57 -14.95 17.46
N LYS A 251 11.47 -13.95 17.44
CA LYS A 251 11.67 -13.02 18.55
C LYS A 251 10.40 -12.21 18.86
N CYS A 252 9.73 -11.69 17.83
CA CYS A 252 8.48 -10.94 18.01
C CYS A 252 7.35 -11.83 18.52
N LEU A 253 7.22 -13.05 17.99
CA LEU A 253 6.22 -14.03 18.43
C LEU A 253 6.44 -14.42 19.89
N THR A 254 7.70 -14.67 20.26
CA THR A 254 8.09 -14.95 21.64
C THR A 254 7.72 -13.81 22.58
N TRP A 255 8.07 -12.58 22.22
CA TRP A 255 7.73 -11.41 23.03
C TRP A 255 6.21 -11.24 23.21
N GLU A 256 5.42 -11.41 22.14
CA GLU A 256 3.96 -11.28 22.22
C GLU A 256 3.35 -12.42 23.05
N ALA A 257 3.88 -13.65 22.97
CA ALA A 257 3.44 -14.77 23.80
C ALA A 257 3.62 -14.45 25.29
N HIS A 258 4.81 -13.96 25.67
CA HIS A 258 5.11 -13.51 27.03
C HIS A 258 4.19 -12.37 27.49
N SER A 259 3.94 -11.39 26.62
CA SER A 259 3.01 -10.29 26.88
C SER A 259 1.58 -10.77 27.14
N GLN A 260 1.08 -11.73 26.36
CA GLN A 260 -0.25 -12.32 26.55
C GLN A 260 -0.34 -13.11 27.87
N LEU A 261 0.67 -13.95 28.15
CA LEU A 261 0.74 -14.71 29.40
C LEU A 261 0.79 -13.80 30.63
N ALA A 262 1.61 -12.75 30.59
CA ALA A 262 1.70 -11.75 31.67
C ALA A 262 0.37 -11.02 31.92
N ARG A 263 -0.48 -10.88 30.89
CA ARG A 263 -1.83 -10.30 30.99
C ARG A 263 -2.90 -11.33 31.37
N GLY A 264 -2.55 -12.61 31.53
CA GLY A 264 -3.50 -13.70 31.78
C GLY A 264 -4.38 -14.03 30.57
N MET A 265 -3.96 -13.65 29.37
CA MET A 265 -4.73 -13.81 28.13
C MET A 265 -4.28 -15.07 27.36
N PRO A 266 -5.21 -15.77 26.69
CA PRO A 266 -4.86 -16.99 25.95
C PRO A 266 -4.06 -16.68 24.68
N ALA A 267 -2.89 -17.28 24.54
CA ALA A 267 -2.02 -17.13 23.37
C ALA A 267 -2.25 -18.19 22.26
N HIS A 268 -3.37 -18.93 22.30
CA HIS A 268 -3.63 -20.04 21.37
C HIS A 268 -3.59 -19.63 19.88
N PHE A 269 -4.15 -18.46 19.52
CA PHE A 269 -4.07 -17.95 18.15
C PHE A 269 -2.63 -17.71 17.71
N LEU A 270 -1.80 -17.18 18.61
CA LEU A 270 -0.39 -16.91 18.35
C LEU A 270 0.40 -18.19 18.10
N TYR A 271 0.19 -19.24 18.92
CA TYR A 271 0.82 -20.56 18.72
C TYR A 271 0.39 -21.21 17.41
N THR A 272 -0.89 -21.13 17.04
CA THR A 272 -1.40 -21.64 15.76
C THR A 272 -0.72 -20.93 14.59
N SER A 273 -0.69 -19.59 14.61
CA SER A 273 -0.03 -18.80 13.57
C SER A 273 1.48 -19.07 13.50
N ALA A 274 2.17 -19.20 14.65
CA ALA A 274 3.59 -19.55 14.68
C ALA A 274 3.87 -20.90 14.00
N LYS A 275 3.04 -21.92 14.29
CA LYS A 275 3.11 -23.23 13.63
C LYS A 275 2.87 -23.13 12.12
N GLU A 276 1.88 -22.35 11.68
CA GLU A 276 1.62 -22.13 10.25
C GLU A 276 2.76 -21.40 9.53
N LEU A 277 3.49 -20.55 10.24
CA LEU A 277 4.65 -19.82 9.74
C LEU A 277 5.96 -20.63 9.84
N GLY A 278 5.94 -21.83 10.43
CA GLY A 278 7.15 -22.61 10.69
C GLY A 278 8.12 -21.93 11.66
N CYS A 279 7.59 -21.15 12.60
CA CYS A 279 8.34 -20.40 13.61
C CYS A 279 8.12 -21.01 14.99
N ASN A 280 9.15 -20.97 15.83
CA ASN A 280 9.10 -21.43 17.21
C ASN A 280 8.87 -20.26 18.18
N ILE A 281 8.08 -20.52 19.22
CA ILE A 281 7.89 -19.61 20.35
C ILE A 281 8.69 -20.17 21.51
N LEU A 282 9.65 -19.38 22.02
CA LEU A 282 10.46 -19.74 23.17
C LEU A 282 9.80 -19.17 24.44
N ILE A 283 9.09 -20.02 25.18
CA ILE A 283 8.48 -19.64 26.47
C ILE A 283 9.54 -19.73 27.57
#